data_AF-A0A9W7XX59-F1
#
_entry.id   AF-A0A9W7XX59-F1
#
_cell.length_a   1.000
_cell.length_b   1.000
_cell.length_c   1.000
_cell.angle_alpha   90.00
_cell.angle_beta   90.00
_cell.angle_gamma   90.00
#
_symmetry.space_group_name_H-M   'P 1'
#
loop_
_entity.id
_entity.type
_entity.pdbx_description
1 polymer ?
#
loop_
_entity_poly.entity_id
_entity_poly.type
_entity_poly.pdbx_seq_one_letter_code
_entity_poly.pdbx_strand_id
1 'polypeptide(L)'
;MFIRPKKPAPEPYVRSTLADLGYRIDPEDGKVRSIATGDMYDSGADKRRAAELYQSLAHPASREVYQIMVEGDLRMEPVAVPSSDQPHTSIYATPGALAKDKLVVIVVGHGTCGGVWASNVLLKSGIREGSVIDY
;
A
#
# COMPACT_ATOMS: atom_id res chain seq x y z
N MET A 1 -12.99 -45.05 -28.10
CA MET A 1 -12.02 -44.35 -27.22
C MET A 1 -12.55 -42.94 -27.01
N PHE A 2 -13.10 -42.62 -25.84
CA PHE A 2 -13.64 -41.27 -25.56
C PHE A 2 -12.52 -40.42 -24.97
N ILE A 3 -12.01 -39.46 -25.75
CA ILE A 3 -11.06 -38.46 -25.27
C ILE A 3 -11.85 -37.47 -24.42
N ARG A 4 -11.65 -37.48 -23.09
CA ARG A 4 -12.20 -36.44 -22.22
C ARG A 4 -11.54 -35.12 -22.61
N PRO A 5 -12.30 -34.06 -22.96
CA PRO A 5 -11.72 -32.76 -23.20
C PRO A 5 -11.00 -32.32 -21.92
N LYS A 6 -9.71 -31.98 -22.07
CA LYS A 6 -8.88 -31.49 -20.98
C LYS A 6 -9.51 -30.19 -20.50
N LYS A 7 -10.01 -30.16 -19.26
CA LYS A 7 -10.49 -28.92 -18.64
C LYS A 7 -9.34 -27.91 -18.76
N PRO A 8 -9.57 -26.71 -19.34
CA PRO A 8 -8.52 -25.70 -19.38
C PRO A 8 -8.07 -25.45 -17.95
N ALA A 9 -6.75 -25.49 -17.72
CA ALA A 9 -6.21 -25.04 -16.44
C ALA A 9 -6.66 -23.58 -16.26
N PRO A 10 -7.18 -23.20 -15.08
CA PRO A 10 -7.51 -21.80 -14.85
C PRO A 10 -6.26 -20.96 -15.14
N GLU A 11 -6.42 -19.90 -15.92
CA GLU A 11 -5.31 -19.00 -16.19
C GLU A 11 -4.71 -18.53 -14.86
N PRO A 12 -3.37 -18.48 -14.74
CA PRO A 12 -2.74 -17.98 -13.53
C PRO A 12 -3.14 -16.51 -13.31
N TYR A 13 -4.13 -16.32 -12.43
CA TYR A 13 -4.59 -15.00 -12.03
C TYR A 13 -3.61 -14.42 -11.02
N VAL A 14 -2.85 -13.41 -11.44
CA VAL A 14 -1.95 -12.67 -10.56
C VAL A 14 -2.82 -11.82 -9.63
N ARG A 15 -2.94 -12.24 -8.37
CA ARG A 15 -3.62 -11.45 -7.33
C ARG A 15 -2.81 -10.17 -7.09
N SER A 16 -3.32 -9.04 -7.55
CA SER A 16 -2.58 -7.77 -7.61
C SER A 16 -3.19 -6.66 -6.76
N THR A 17 -4.42 -6.87 -6.27
CA THR A 17 -5.18 -5.94 -5.43
C THR A 17 -5.48 -6.55 -4.06
N LEU A 18 -5.83 -5.71 -3.08
CA LEU A 18 -6.29 -6.20 -1.76
C LEU A 18 -7.51 -7.11 -1.91
N ALA A 19 -8.44 -6.77 -2.81
CA ALA A 19 -9.65 -7.54 -3.05
C ALA A 19 -9.34 -8.96 -3.56
N ASP A 20 -8.35 -9.11 -4.44
CA ASP A 20 -7.90 -10.41 -4.94
C ASP A 20 -7.32 -11.30 -3.83
N LEU A 21 -6.76 -10.66 -2.80
CA LEU A 21 -6.22 -11.32 -1.61
C LEU A 21 -7.30 -11.58 -0.56
N GLY A 22 -8.54 -11.15 -0.78
CA GLY A 22 -9.66 -11.29 0.14
C GLY A 22 -9.70 -10.22 1.24
N TYR A 23 -9.08 -9.07 1.00
CA TYR A 23 -9.01 -7.95 1.94
C TYR A 23 -9.55 -6.65 1.32
N ARG A 24 -9.96 -5.72 2.18
CA ARG A 24 -10.34 -4.36 1.79
C ARG A 24 -9.89 -3.36 2.85
N ILE A 25 -9.75 -2.11 2.47
CA ILE A 25 -9.66 -1.02 3.44
C ILE A 25 -11.08 -0.74 3.92
N ASP A 26 -11.29 -0.80 5.23
CA ASP A 26 -12.58 -0.50 5.82
C ASP A 26 -12.86 1.00 5.76
N PRO A 27 -14.04 1.44 5.29
CA PRO A 27 -14.33 2.85 5.14
C PRO A 27 -14.53 3.59 6.47
N GLU A 28 -14.82 2.89 7.58
CA GLU A 28 -15.07 3.54 8.88
C GLU A 28 -13.77 3.85 9.62
N ASP A 29 -12.84 2.90 9.70
CA ASP A 29 -11.58 3.06 10.46
C ASP A 29 -10.33 3.10 9.56
N GLY A 30 -10.47 2.89 8.26
CA GLY A 30 -9.37 2.92 7.32
C GLY A 30 -8.38 1.77 7.48
N LYS A 31 -8.73 0.67 8.17
CA LYS A 31 -7.83 -0.47 8.38
C LYS A 31 -8.04 -1.55 7.34
N VAL A 32 -6.99 -2.31 7.05
CA VAL A 32 -7.13 -3.50 6.18
C VAL A 32 -7.85 -4.61 6.94
N ARG A 33 -9.01 -5.02 6.42
CA ARG A 33 -9.85 -6.08 7.00
C ARG A 33 -10.13 -7.19 5.99
N SER A 34 -10.21 -8.41 6.49
CA SER A 34 -10.68 -9.57 5.74
C SER A 34 -12.10 -9.35 5.25
N ILE A 35 -12.35 -9.57 3.96
CA ILE A 35 -13.70 -9.50 3.38
C ILE A 35 -14.59 -10.61 3.94
N ALA A 36 -14.01 -11.77 4.27
CA ALA A 36 -14.76 -12.94 4.71
C ALA A 36 -15.20 -12.86 6.18
N THR A 37 -14.36 -12.27 7.04
CA THR A 37 -14.58 -12.29 8.50
C THR A 37 -14.69 -10.90 9.13
N GLY A 38 -14.26 -9.85 8.43
CA GLY A 38 -14.16 -8.50 8.99
C GLY A 38 -12.98 -8.30 9.94
N ASP A 39 -12.20 -9.34 10.22
CA ASP A 39 -11.07 -9.28 11.13
C ASP A 39 -9.90 -8.49 10.52
N MET A 40 -9.12 -7.87 11.39
CA MET A 40 -7.86 -7.24 11.01
C MET A 40 -6.81 -8.29 10.64
N TYR A 41 -5.76 -7.84 9.94
CA TYR A 41 -4.55 -8.64 9.83
C TYR A 41 -4.03 -8.99 11.24
N ASP A 42 -3.86 -10.29 11.50
CA ASP A 42 -3.26 -10.80 12.72
C ASP A 42 -1.82 -11.22 12.45
N SER A 43 -0.88 -10.62 13.20
CA SER A 43 0.52 -11.04 13.19
C SER A 43 0.75 -12.45 13.76
N GLY A 44 -0.25 -13.03 14.43
CA GLY A 44 -0.40 -14.45 14.74
C GLY A 44 0.74 -15.12 15.50
N ALA A 45 0.54 -16.40 15.82
CA ALA A 45 1.59 -17.25 16.43
C ALA A 45 2.60 -17.76 15.37
N ASP A 46 2.16 -17.97 14.14
CA ASP A 46 3.02 -18.38 13.02
C ASP A 46 3.64 -17.16 12.35
N LYS A 47 4.82 -16.78 12.85
CA LYS A 47 5.58 -15.62 12.39
C LYS A 47 5.94 -15.68 10.91
N ARG A 48 6.14 -16.89 10.34
CA ARG A 48 6.51 -17.03 8.94
C ARG A 48 5.33 -16.73 8.03
N ARG A 49 4.19 -17.38 8.31
CA ARG A 49 2.95 -17.14 7.57
C ARG A 49 2.50 -15.68 7.69
N ALA A 50 2.64 -15.09 8.88
CA ALA A 50 2.34 -13.69 9.10
C ALA A 50 3.25 -12.77 8.26
N ALA A 51 4.55 -13.04 8.20
CA ALA A 51 5.49 -12.26 7.39
C ALA A 51 5.21 -12.37 5.88
N GLU A 52 4.92 -13.58 5.38
CA GLU A 52 4.55 -13.81 3.97
C GLU A 52 3.25 -13.07 3.63
N LEU A 53 2.24 -13.13 4.50
CA LEU A 53 0.98 -12.40 4.33
C LEU A 53 1.21 -10.88 4.38
N TYR A 54 2.03 -10.38 5.31
CA TYR A 54 2.38 -8.97 5.40
C TYR A 54 3.02 -8.47 4.10
N GLN A 55 3.99 -9.19 3.55
CA GLN A 55 4.63 -8.80 2.29
C GLN A 55 3.64 -8.77 1.13
N SER A 56 2.72 -9.73 1.07
CA SER A 56 1.68 -9.77 0.03
C SER A 56 0.66 -8.61 0.14
N LEU A 57 0.38 -8.13 1.35
CA LEU A 57 -0.57 -7.04 1.59
C LEU A 57 0.07 -5.65 1.55
N ALA A 58 1.36 -5.54 1.90
CA ALA A 58 2.09 -4.27 1.97
C ALA A 58 2.14 -3.54 0.61
N HIS A 59 2.38 -4.28 -0.47
CA HIS A 59 2.49 -3.67 -1.79
C HIS A 59 1.13 -3.13 -2.31
N PRO A 60 0.03 -3.90 -2.28
CA PRO A 60 -1.31 -3.37 -2.57
C PRO A 60 -1.73 -2.21 -1.66
N ALA A 61 -1.51 -2.29 -0.34
CA ALA A 61 -1.85 -1.20 0.58
C ALA A 61 -1.04 0.08 0.29
N SER A 62 0.23 -0.06 -0.12
CA SER A 62 1.05 1.08 -0.54
C SER A 62 0.50 1.75 -1.80
N ARG A 63 -0.08 0.97 -2.74
CA ARG A 63 -0.69 1.53 -3.95
C ARG A 63 -1.90 2.41 -3.63
N GLU A 64 -2.75 2.00 -2.71
CA GLU A 64 -3.89 2.79 -2.24
C GLU A 64 -3.43 4.11 -1.63
N VAL A 65 -2.40 4.07 -0.78
CA VAL A 65 -1.75 5.27 -0.22
C VAL A 65 -1.19 6.17 -1.33
N TYR A 66 -0.56 5.60 -2.35
CA TYR A 66 -0.07 6.39 -3.49
C TYR A 66 -1.21 7.06 -4.26
N GLN A 67 -2.33 6.37 -4.47
CA GLN A 67 -3.50 6.98 -5.11
C GLN A 67 -4.01 8.17 -4.30
N ILE A 68 -4.07 8.06 -2.97
CA ILE A 68 -4.44 9.20 -2.12
C ILE A 68 -3.47 10.37 -2.29
N MET A 69 -2.16 10.13 -2.27
CA MET A 69 -1.17 11.20 -2.38
C MET A 69 -1.18 11.87 -3.76
N VAL A 70 -1.33 11.10 -4.83
CA VAL A 70 -1.19 11.57 -6.21
C VAL A 70 -2.52 12.04 -6.80
N GLU A 71 -3.61 11.32 -6.54
CA GLU A 71 -4.94 11.57 -7.11
C GLU A 71 -5.86 12.35 -6.15
N GLY A 72 -5.52 12.43 -4.86
CA GLY A 72 -6.24 13.22 -3.86
C GLY A 72 -5.96 14.72 -3.91
N ASP A 73 -6.43 15.45 -2.89
CA ASP A 73 -6.42 16.92 -2.86
C ASP A 73 -5.01 17.53 -2.89
N LEU A 74 -4.01 16.80 -2.38
CA LEU A 74 -2.62 17.26 -2.32
C LEU A 74 -1.88 17.14 -3.66
N ARG A 75 -2.36 16.27 -4.57
CA ARG A 75 -1.81 16.06 -5.92
C ARG A 75 -0.29 15.95 -5.96
N MET A 76 0.30 15.23 -5.01
CA MET A 76 1.74 15.12 -4.89
C MET A 76 2.34 14.37 -6.07
N GLU A 77 3.50 14.84 -6.53
CA GLU A 77 4.26 14.25 -7.61
C GLU A 77 5.51 13.55 -7.07
N PRO A 78 5.87 12.36 -7.59
CA PRO A 78 7.11 11.70 -7.22
C PRO A 78 8.30 12.52 -7.73
N VAL A 79 9.23 12.80 -6.84
CA VAL A 79 10.51 13.43 -7.17
C VAL A 79 11.52 12.32 -7.44
N ALA A 80 12.05 12.28 -8.66
CA ALA A 80 13.12 11.36 -9.03
C ALA A 80 14.41 11.77 -8.31
N VAL A 81 14.95 10.88 -7.48
CA VAL A 81 16.24 11.08 -6.82
C VAL A 81 17.30 10.34 -7.63
N PRO A 82 18.25 11.05 -8.25
CA PRO A 82 19.39 10.42 -8.90
C PRO A 82 20.21 9.67 -7.85
N SER A 83 20.57 8.42 -8.14
CA SER A 83 21.42 7.59 -7.31
C SER A 83 22.37 6.81 -8.21
N SER A 84 23.60 6.60 -7.73
CA SER A 84 24.62 5.82 -8.43
C SER A 84 24.23 4.34 -8.58
N ASP A 85 23.43 3.84 -7.66
CA ASP A 85 23.16 2.40 -7.52
C ASP A 85 21.82 2.04 -8.15
N GLN A 86 20.77 2.82 -7.83
CA GLN A 86 19.45 2.69 -8.46
C GLN A 86 18.63 3.97 -8.23
N PRO A 87 18.16 4.65 -9.29
CA PRO A 87 17.21 5.75 -9.15
C PRO A 87 15.97 5.30 -8.37
N HIS A 88 15.51 6.13 -7.45
CA HIS A 88 14.30 5.85 -6.67
C HIS A 88 13.42 7.09 -6.53
N THR A 89 12.12 6.86 -6.38
CA THR A 89 11.10 7.89 -6.15
C THR A 89 10.50 7.66 -4.77
N SER A 90 11.25 8.02 -3.73
CA SER A 90 10.79 7.93 -2.33
C SER A 90 10.35 9.29 -1.78
N ILE A 91 10.57 10.36 -2.54
CA ILE A 91 10.20 11.72 -2.19
C ILE A 91 8.98 12.09 -3.02
N TYR A 92 8.00 12.71 -2.35
CA TYR A 92 6.77 13.20 -2.96
C TYR A 92 6.64 14.67 -2.59
N ALA A 93 6.22 15.51 -3.53
CA ALA A 93 6.08 16.94 -3.33
C ALA A 93 4.82 17.47 -4.00
N THR A 94 4.15 18.44 -3.38
CA THR A 94 3.03 19.15 -4.02
C THR A 94 3.50 19.93 -5.25
N PRO A 95 2.64 20.15 -6.26
CA PRO A 95 3.02 20.86 -7.48
C PRO A 95 3.57 22.26 -7.17
N GLY A 96 4.74 22.56 -7.74
CA GLY A 96 5.41 23.86 -7.53
C GLY A 96 5.92 24.10 -6.10
N ALA A 97 6.14 23.05 -5.30
CA ALA A 97 6.66 23.18 -3.93
C ALA A 97 7.93 24.05 -3.82
N LEU A 98 8.84 23.95 -4.80
CA LEU A 98 10.09 24.72 -4.81
C LEU A 98 9.90 26.22 -5.11
N ALA A 99 8.74 26.62 -5.64
CA ALA A 99 8.42 28.01 -5.94
C ALA A 99 7.67 28.71 -4.79
N LYS A 100 7.49 28.04 -3.64
CA LYS A 100 6.80 28.58 -2.47
C LYS A 100 7.78 29.23 -1.50
N ASP A 101 7.32 30.29 -0.83
CA ASP A 101 8.12 30.99 0.19
C ASP A 101 8.38 30.14 1.45
N LYS A 102 7.54 29.12 1.68
CA LYS A 102 7.62 28.23 2.84
C LYS A 102 7.48 26.79 2.37
N LEU A 103 8.38 25.95 2.86
CA LEU A 103 8.39 24.52 2.59
C LEU A 103 8.31 23.77 3.92
N VAL A 104 7.43 22.76 3.99
CA VAL A 104 7.37 21.80 5.09
C VAL A 104 7.94 20.48 4.58
N VAL A 105 8.92 19.94 5.30
CA VAL A 105 9.55 18.65 4.96
C VAL A 105 9.18 17.65 6.05
N ILE A 106 8.54 16.55 5.63
CA ILE A 106 8.16 15.47 6.51
C ILE A 106 9.05 14.28 6.21
N VAL A 107 9.83 13.86 7.20
CA VAL A 107 10.71 12.70 7.11
C VAL A 107 10.08 11.58 7.93
N VAL A 108 9.57 10.56 7.24
CA VAL A 108 9.06 9.37 7.90
C VAL A 108 10.21 8.43 8.28
N GLY A 109 10.01 7.67 9.37
CA GLY A 109 10.99 6.69 9.86
C GLY A 109 11.22 5.53 8.89
N HIS A 110 11.87 4.46 9.38
CA HIS A 110 12.34 3.37 8.53
C HIS A 110 11.19 2.68 7.75
N GLY A 111 11.24 2.78 6.41
CA GLY A 111 10.29 2.19 5.46
C GLY A 111 10.15 3.08 4.21
N THR A 112 9.69 2.55 3.07
CA THR A 112 9.38 3.39 1.90
C THR A 112 8.22 4.34 2.24
N CYS A 113 8.14 5.53 1.62
CA CYS A 113 7.18 6.57 2.01
C CYS A 113 5.71 6.11 1.95
N GLY A 114 5.36 5.24 0.99
CA GLY A 114 4.09 4.50 1.00
C GLY A 114 4.07 3.31 1.97
N GLY A 115 5.21 2.66 2.23
CA GLY A 115 5.34 1.50 3.10
C GLY A 115 5.18 1.79 4.60
N VAL A 116 5.62 2.95 5.10
CA VAL A 116 5.39 3.34 6.51
C VAL A 116 3.92 3.64 6.75
N TRP A 117 3.29 4.39 5.85
CA TRP A 117 1.86 4.65 5.92
C TRP A 117 1.04 3.38 5.69
N ALA A 118 1.37 2.56 4.69
CA ALA A 118 0.75 1.25 4.47
C ALA A 118 0.92 0.32 5.68
N SER A 119 2.05 0.36 6.36
CA SER A 119 2.26 -0.39 7.61
C SER A 119 1.31 0.09 8.71
N ASN A 120 1.06 1.41 8.83
CA ASN A 120 0.06 1.93 9.77
C ASN A 120 -1.38 1.53 9.40
N VAL A 121 -1.70 1.53 8.09
CA VAL A 121 -2.99 1.05 7.56
C VAL A 121 -3.20 -0.44 7.86
N LEU A 122 -2.13 -1.22 7.78
CA LEU A 122 -2.14 -2.67 8.00
C LEU A 122 -2.12 -3.08 9.48
N LEU A 123 -1.35 -2.38 10.33
CA LEU A 123 -0.96 -2.89 11.65
C LEU A 123 -1.36 -2.02 12.84
N LYS A 124 -1.69 -0.74 12.66
CA LYS A 124 -1.78 0.20 13.79
C LYS A 124 -3.08 0.98 13.83
N SER A 125 -3.17 2.04 13.05
CA SER A 125 -4.10 3.14 13.30
C SER A 125 -5.01 3.44 12.10
N GLY A 126 -4.83 2.71 10.98
CA GLY A 126 -5.66 2.90 9.79
C GLY A 126 -5.19 4.08 8.94
N ILE A 127 -5.87 4.32 7.83
CA ILE A 127 -5.40 5.25 6.79
C ILE A 127 -5.34 6.70 7.25
N ARG A 128 -6.30 7.14 8.07
CA ARG A 128 -6.39 8.52 8.56
C ARG A 128 -5.40 8.80 9.69
N GLU A 129 -5.45 8.02 10.77
CA GLU A 129 -4.55 8.22 11.93
C GLU A 129 -3.10 7.78 11.64
N GLY A 130 -2.88 6.97 10.61
CA GLY A 130 -1.56 6.56 10.14
C GLY A 130 -0.86 7.59 9.24
N SER A 131 -1.60 8.60 8.79
CA SER A 131 -1.09 9.66 7.93
C SER A 131 -0.32 10.71 8.72
N VAL A 132 0.71 11.27 8.08
CA VAL A 132 1.49 12.40 8.59
C VAL A 132 1.00 13.75 8.05
N ILE A 133 -0.02 13.72 7.22
CA ILE A 133 -0.64 14.86 6.53
C ILE A 133 -2.17 14.72 6.61
N ASP A 134 -2.87 15.82 6.83
CA ASP A 134 -4.30 15.85 6.51
C ASP A 134 -4.44 15.96 4.99
N TYR A 135 -5.25 15.09 4.39
CA TYR A 135 -5.42 14.94 2.95
C TYR A 135 -6.89 14.78 2.57
#